data_AF-A0A3P7NBE6-F1
#
_entry.id   AF-A0A3P7NBE6-F1
#
_cell.length_a   1.000
_cell.length_b   1.000
_cell.length_c   1.000
_cell.angle_alpha   90.00
_cell.angle_beta   90.00
_cell.angle_gamma   90.00
#
_symmetry.space_group_name_H-M   'P 1'
#
loop_
_entity.id
_entity.type
_entity.pdbx_description
1 polymer ?
#
loop_
_entity_poly.entity_id
_entity_poly.type
_entity_poly.pdbx_seq_one_letter_code
_entity_poly.pdbx_strand_id
1 'polypeptide(L)'
;MEEFAIKNIDSPRPPLLLQFLSLLINDATFLLDEAIGLLAQIKQKEREREAAGGRFPRREDEGLFLHTGQLARFHITLGLETIFALRRVVSLCPHLVTHPVLVDRIACMLNYFLLSLVRVGPKQGDLKVRDKSTYGFRPDVLVLEICKIYIALGLDTGTDQQETAAAFRRAVVNDGRSYTTDLLDQALVVLNRVSNSSDLPKNFELVANALRAEKVAAMDDEADVDDAPDEFCDPIMGSIMQDPVRLPTSNKVVDRKTIYRHLLR
;
A
#
# COMPACT_ATOMS: atom_id res chain seq x y z
N MET A 1 10.88 14.14 -18.01
CA MET A 1 11.63 13.37 -16.99
C MET A 1 11.04 11.99 -16.78
N GLU A 2 9.71 11.88 -16.70
CA GLU A 2 8.99 10.60 -16.59
C GLU A 2 9.30 9.63 -17.74
N GLU A 3 9.15 10.04 -19.00
CA GLU A 3 9.45 9.18 -20.16
C GLU A 3 10.90 8.68 -20.19
N PHE A 4 11.85 9.52 -19.75
CA PHE A 4 13.26 9.12 -19.66
C PHE A 4 13.48 8.07 -18.58
N ALA A 5 12.75 8.18 -17.45
CA ALA A 5 12.83 7.22 -16.37
C ALA A 5 12.24 5.86 -16.79
N ILE A 6 11.10 5.87 -17.49
CA ILE A 6 10.47 4.66 -18.03
C ILE A 6 11.37 3.99 -19.07
N LYS A 7 11.91 4.75 -20.03
CA LYS A 7 12.78 4.21 -21.09
C LYS A 7 14.09 3.59 -20.58
N ASN A 8 14.55 3.98 -19.39
CA ASN A 8 15.81 3.50 -18.81
C ASN A 8 15.59 2.67 -17.55
N ILE A 9 14.39 2.11 -17.34
CA ILE A 9 14.08 1.36 -16.12
C ILE A 9 14.93 0.10 -15.95
N ASP A 10 15.27 -0.55 -17.07
CA ASP A 10 16.13 -1.75 -17.13
C ASP A 10 17.62 -1.42 -17.29
N SER A 11 17.99 -0.12 -17.25
CA SER A 11 19.39 0.30 -17.36
C SER A 11 20.18 -0.19 -16.13
N PRO A 12 21.45 -0.61 -16.31
CA PRO A 12 22.32 -0.98 -15.18
C PRO A 12 22.53 0.15 -14.17
N ARG A 13 22.22 1.40 -14.54
CA ARG A 13 22.09 2.53 -13.62
C ARG A 13 20.66 3.04 -13.63
N PRO A 14 19.84 2.72 -12.61
CA PRO A 14 18.46 3.16 -12.58
C PRO A 14 18.40 4.70 -12.55
N PRO A 15 17.44 5.31 -13.23
CA PRO A 15 17.25 6.77 -13.23
C PRO A 15 17.12 7.31 -11.80
N LEU A 16 17.66 8.51 -11.55
CA LEU A 16 17.62 9.15 -10.23
C LEU A 16 16.18 9.25 -9.66
N LEU A 17 15.20 9.51 -10.53
CA LEU A 17 13.79 9.59 -10.14
C LEU A 17 13.24 8.25 -9.62
N LEU A 18 13.65 7.13 -10.23
CA LEU A 18 13.25 5.78 -9.80
C LEU A 18 13.88 5.43 -8.45
N GLN A 19 15.16 5.76 -8.26
CA GLN A 19 15.86 5.58 -6.99
C GLN A 19 15.20 6.42 -5.88
N PHE A 20 14.88 7.68 -6.18
CA PHE A 20 14.18 8.57 -5.26
C PHE A 20 12.80 8.02 -4.86
N LEU A 21 12.00 7.57 -5.82
CA LEU A 21 10.70 6.96 -5.54
C LEU A 21 10.82 5.70 -4.69
N SER A 22 11.77 4.82 -5.00
CA SER A 22 12.00 3.61 -4.23
C SER A 22 12.43 3.91 -2.80
N LEU A 23 13.28 4.93 -2.59
CA LEU A 23 13.66 5.40 -1.26
C LEU A 23 12.45 5.98 -0.52
N LEU A 24 11.65 6.82 -1.20
CA LEU A 24 10.47 7.46 -0.62
C LEU A 24 9.43 6.44 -0.13
N ILE A 25 9.19 5.37 -0.89
CA ILE A 25 8.29 4.25 -0.51
C ILE A 25 8.81 3.53 0.74
N ASN A 26 10.11 3.24 0.76
CA ASN A 26 10.74 2.55 1.88
C ASN A 26 10.71 3.41 3.15
N ASP A 27 11.05 4.69 3.03
CA ASP A 27 11.04 5.65 4.12
C ASP A 27 9.62 5.86 4.65
N ALA A 28 8.62 6.01 3.77
CA ALA A 28 7.23 6.14 4.19
C ALA A 28 6.77 4.94 5.04
N THR A 29 7.13 3.73 4.61
CA THR A 29 6.75 2.50 5.31
C THR A 29 7.42 2.42 6.67
N PHE A 30 8.74 2.64 6.71
CA PHE A 30 9.51 2.65 7.95
C PHE A 30 9.02 3.71 8.94
N LEU A 31 8.77 4.94 8.48
CA LEU A 31 8.33 6.04 9.34
C LEU A 31 6.95 5.78 9.96
N LEU A 32 6.02 5.17 9.22
CA LEU A 32 4.72 4.82 9.78
C LEU A 32 4.85 3.72 10.83
N ASP A 33 5.66 2.70 10.58
CA ASP A 33 5.87 1.58 11.50
C ASP A 33 6.53 2.05 12.81
N GLU A 34 7.58 2.86 12.70
CA GLU A 34 8.24 3.47 13.85
C GLU A 34 7.27 4.39 14.62
N ALA A 35 6.48 5.21 13.93
CA ALA A 35 5.50 6.07 14.58
C ALA A 35 4.46 5.26 15.37
N ILE A 36 3.89 4.21 14.78
CA ILE A 36 2.91 3.32 15.42
C ILE A 36 3.56 2.57 16.60
N GLY A 37 4.76 2.04 16.41
CA GLY A 37 5.51 1.33 17.44
C GLY A 37 5.87 2.23 18.64
N LEU A 38 6.35 3.44 18.38
CA LEU A 38 6.67 4.42 19.42
C LEU A 38 5.42 4.87 20.18
N LEU A 39 4.30 5.09 19.50
CA LEU A 39 3.03 5.42 20.16
C LEU A 39 2.53 4.27 21.07
N ALA A 40 2.73 3.02 20.66
CA ALA A 40 2.37 1.86 21.47
C ALA A 40 3.25 1.77 22.73
N GLN A 41 4.55 2.02 22.58
CA GLN A 41 5.49 2.08 23.71
C GLN A 41 5.15 3.23 24.67
N ILE A 42 4.83 4.42 24.16
CA ILE A 42 4.41 5.57 24.97
C ILE A 42 3.17 5.22 25.77
N LYS A 43 2.16 4.60 25.14
CA LYS A 43 0.93 4.19 25.81
C LYS A 43 1.19 3.21 26.96
N GLN A 44 2.07 2.25 26.75
CA GLN A 44 2.43 1.28 27.77
C GLN A 44 3.13 1.96 28.96
N LYS A 45 4.11 2.82 28.67
CA LYS A 45 4.81 3.60 29.70
C LYS A 45 3.88 4.58 30.43
N GLU A 46 2.94 5.20 29.73
CA GLU A 46 1.96 6.10 30.34
C GLU A 46 1.10 5.37 31.38
N ARG A 47 0.68 4.12 31.08
CA ARG A 47 -0.06 3.28 32.04
C ARG A 47 0.77 2.93 33.27
N GLU A 48 2.05 2.59 33.08
CA GLU A 48 2.99 2.31 34.19
C GLU A 48 3.20 3.56 35.06
N ARG A 49 3.31 4.73 34.43
CA ARG A 49 3.42 6.03 35.09
C ARG A 49 2.17 6.36 35.90
N GLU A 50 0.99 6.13 35.34
CA GLU A 50 -0.30 6.32 36.03
C GLU A 50 -0.42 5.37 37.23
N ALA A 51 -0.05 4.09 37.06
CA ALA A 51 -0.04 3.10 38.14
C ALA A 51 0.93 3.47 39.29
N ALA A 52 2.02 4.17 38.98
CA ALA A 52 2.99 4.68 39.95
C ALA A 52 2.58 6.02 40.61
N GLY A 53 1.34 6.51 40.38
CA GLY A 53 0.86 7.76 40.97
C GLY A 53 1.17 9.01 40.13
N GLY A 54 1.42 8.85 38.83
CA GLY A 54 1.59 9.94 37.87
C GLY A 54 3.04 10.37 37.62
N ARG A 55 4.03 9.67 38.20
CA ARG A 55 5.45 9.90 37.94
C ARG A 55 6.23 8.59 38.09
N PHE A 56 7.26 8.41 37.28
CA PHE A 56 8.12 7.25 37.46
C PHE A 56 8.96 7.37 38.75
N PRO A 57 9.22 6.24 39.46
CA PRO A 57 10.07 6.23 40.65
C PRO A 57 11.52 6.64 40.36
N ARG A 58 12.03 6.31 39.17
CA ARG A 58 13.39 6.65 38.73
C ARG A 58 13.36 7.83 37.78
N ARG A 59 14.30 8.77 37.98
CA ARG A 59 14.44 9.96 37.12
C ARG A 59 14.86 9.60 35.69
N GLU A 60 15.62 8.52 35.51
CA GLU A 60 16.04 8.01 34.21
C GLU A 60 14.84 7.57 33.36
N ASP A 61 13.87 6.88 33.96
CA ASP A 61 12.66 6.41 33.26
C ASP A 61 11.79 7.58 32.78
N GLU A 62 11.70 8.66 33.57
CA GLU A 62 11.03 9.89 33.18
C GLU A 62 11.75 10.57 32.00
N GLY A 63 13.09 10.60 32.02
CA GLY A 63 13.89 11.13 30.90
C GLY A 63 13.72 10.33 29.62
N LEU A 64 13.72 9.00 29.72
CA LEU A 64 13.48 8.09 28.61
C LEU A 64 12.06 8.26 28.04
N PHE A 65 11.05 8.40 28.90
CA PHE A 65 9.67 8.65 28.48
C PHE A 65 9.54 9.95 27.67
N LEU A 66 10.14 11.05 28.14
CA LEU A 66 10.14 12.32 27.42
C LEU A 66 10.88 12.22 26.07
N HIS A 67 12.03 11.54 26.04
CA HIS A 67 12.80 11.31 24.82
C HIS A 67 12.00 10.47 23.80
N THR A 68 11.38 9.37 24.23
CA THR A 68 10.49 8.57 23.36
C THR A 68 9.34 9.41 22.82
N GLY A 69 8.76 10.30 23.63
CA GLY A 69 7.72 11.25 23.19
C GLY A 69 8.19 12.22 22.10
N GLN A 70 9.39 12.77 22.23
CA GLN A 70 9.99 13.64 21.22
C GLN A 70 10.31 12.88 19.93
N LEU A 71 10.85 11.67 20.05
CA LEU A 71 11.16 10.80 18.92
C LEU A 71 9.89 10.43 18.15
N ALA A 72 8.80 10.04 18.84
CA ALA A 72 7.52 9.77 18.22
C ALA A 72 7.00 10.97 17.41
N ARG A 73 7.05 12.18 17.99
CA ARG A 73 6.66 13.42 17.30
C ARG A 73 7.45 13.66 16.03
N PHE A 74 8.77 13.40 16.07
CA PHE A 74 9.64 13.54 14.90
C PHE A 74 9.24 12.56 13.79
N HIS A 75 9.12 11.26 14.09
CA HIS A 75 8.72 10.24 13.12
C HIS A 75 7.33 10.50 12.53
N ILE A 76 6.37 10.92 13.35
CA ILE A 76 5.01 11.28 12.89
C ILE A 76 5.04 12.47 11.92
N THR A 77 5.78 13.53 12.27
CA THR A 77 5.87 14.74 11.45
C THR A 77 6.55 14.43 10.12
N LEU A 78 7.68 13.70 10.17
CA LEU A 78 8.40 13.32 8.97
C LEU A 78 7.56 12.37 8.09
N GLY A 79 6.85 11.41 8.68
CA GLY A 79 5.94 10.52 7.97
C GLY A 79 4.82 11.27 7.24
N LEU A 80 4.22 12.28 7.88
CA LEU A 80 3.22 13.17 7.25
C LEU A 80 3.81 13.87 6.01
N GLU A 81 4.96 14.52 6.15
CA GLU A 81 5.65 15.21 5.05
C GLU A 81 6.00 14.25 3.91
N THR A 82 6.45 13.03 4.23
CA THR A 82 6.75 11.99 3.24
C THR A 82 5.52 11.57 2.44
N ILE A 83 4.35 11.43 3.08
CA ILE A 83 3.09 11.13 2.38
C ILE A 83 2.64 12.30 1.50
N PHE A 84 2.80 13.54 1.96
CA PHE A 84 2.52 14.72 1.13
C PHE A 84 3.43 14.78 -0.11
N ALA A 85 4.73 14.51 0.08
CA ALA A 85 5.69 14.42 -1.01
C ALA A 85 5.30 13.32 -2.00
N LEU A 86 4.95 12.12 -1.49
CA LEU A 86 4.49 11.00 -2.30
C LEU A 86 3.27 11.39 -3.13
N ARG A 87 2.24 11.99 -2.52
CA ARG A 87 1.05 12.47 -3.25
C ARG A 87 1.44 13.44 -4.35
N ARG A 88 2.36 14.36 -4.09
CA ARG A 88 2.83 15.33 -5.09
C ARG A 88 3.51 14.63 -6.26
N VAL A 89 4.35 13.61 -6.00
CA VAL A 89 5.00 12.84 -7.06
C VAL A 89 3.98 12.05 -7.87
N VAL A 90 3.03 11.40 -7.22
CA VAL A 90 1.92 10.68 -7.88
C VAL A 90 1.16 11.59 -8.83
N SER A 91 0.84 12.82 -8.40
CA SER A 91 0.16 13.80 -9.26
C SER A 91 1.02 14.32 -10.42
N LEU A 92 2.36 14.26 -10.32
CA LEU A 92 3.28 14.77 -11.33
C LEU A 92 3.71 13.70 -12.34
N CYS A 93 3.79 12.43 -11.91
CA CYS A 93 4.29 11.31 -12.71
C CYS A 93 3.43 10.06 -12.51
N PRO A 94 2.15 10.07 -12.94
CA PRO A 94 1.26 8.94 -12.77
C PRO A 94 1.70 7.70 -13.55
N HIS A 95 2.24 7.84 -14.77
CA HIS A 95 2.64 6.71 -15.62
C HIS A 95 3.84 5.95 -15.05
N LEU A 96 4.80 6.65 -14.42
CA LEU A 96 5.93 6.01 -13.75
C LEU A 96 5.47 5.25 -12.50
N VAL A 97 4.55 5.83 -11.74
CA VAL A 97 3.99 5.22 -10.52
C VAL A 97 3.18 3.96 -10.85
N THR A 98 2.45 3.96 -11.96
CA THR A 98 1.67 2.80 -12.43
C THR A 98 2.47 1.84 -13.30
N HIS A 99 3.78 2.05 -13.44
CA HIS A 99 4.64 1.11 -14.17
C HIS A 99 4.68 -0.26 -13.43
N PRO A 100 4.66 -1.40 -14.14
CA PRO A 100 4.63 -2.74 -13.53
C PRO A 100 5.70 -2.99 -12.45
N VAL A 101 6.88 -2.36 -12.57
CA VAL A 101 7.97 -2.47 -11.59
C VAL A 101 7.66 -1.81 -10.23
N LEU A 102 6.81 -0.78 -10.20
CA LEU A 102 6.53 0.02 -9.01
C LEU A 102 5.10 -0.13 -8.49
N VAL A 103 4.15 -0.36 -9.39
CA VAL A 103 2.71 -0.29 -9.09
C VAL A 103 2.31 -1.21 -7.95
N ASP A 104 2.82 -2.45 -7.92
CA ASP A 104 2.55 -3.42 -6.86
C ASP A 104 3.09 -2.95 -5.51
N ARG A 105 4.32 -2.41 -5.49
CA ARG A 105 4.95 -1.91 -4.25
C ARG A 105 4.17 -0.73 -3.68
N ILE A 106 3.73 0.18 -4.55
CA ILE A 106 2.97 1.37 -4.15
C ILE A 106 1.57 0.95 -3.67
N ALA A 107 0.89 0.09 -4.41
CA ALA A 107 -0.43 -0.43 -4.04
C ALA A 107 -0.40 -1.15 -2.68
N CYS A 108 0.57 -2.06 -2.48
CA CYS A 108 0.75 -2.76 -1.21
C CYS A 108 1.01 -1.79 -0.05
N MET A 109 1.88 -0.79 -0.25
CA MET A 109 2.17 0.22 0.76
C MET A 109 0.91 1.06 1.11
N LEU A 110 0.15 1.50 0.10
CA LEU A 110 -1.06 2.30 0.32
C LEU A 110 -2.15 1.49 1.04
N ASN A 111 -2.36 0.23 0.65
CA ASN A 111 -3.29 -0.68 1.33
C ASN A 111 -2.87 -0.91 2.78
N TYR A 112 -1.58 -1.15 3.00
CA TYR A 112 -1.02 -1.30 4.35
C TYR A 112 -1.26 -0.05 5.19
N PHE A 113 -1.04 1.14 4.65
CA PHE A 113 -1.27 2.39 5.38
C PHE A 113 -2.74 2.60 5.71
N LEU A 114 -3.65 2.38 4.76
CA LEU A 114 -5.08 2.44 5.05
C LEU A 114 -5.45 1.45 6.15
N LEU A 115 -5.00 0.21 6.06
CA LEU A 115 -5.31 -0.83 7.04
C LEU A 115 -4.81 -0.44 8.44
N SER A 116 -3.54 -0.03 8.53
CA SER A 116 -2.91 0.38 9.79
C SER A 116 -3.60 1.60 10.39
N LEU A 117 -3.93 2.62 9.60
CA LEU A 117 -4.55 3.85 10.11
C LEU A 117 -6.02 3.67 10.48
N VAL A 118 -6.75 2.86 9.72
CA VAL A 118 -8.16 2.54 9.99
C VAL A 118 -8.27 1.64 11.23
N ARG A 119 -7.39 0.65 11.40
CA ARG A 119 -7.28 -0.15 12.64
C ARG A 119 -6.91 0.72 13.84
N VAL A 120 -6.09 1.76 13.67
CA VAL A 120 -5.81 2.74 14.74
C VAL A 120 -7.01 3.68 15.03
N GLY A 121 -8.12 3.51 14.30
CA GLY A 121 -9.38 4.22 14.43
C GLY A 121 -10.19 3.90 15.70
N PRO A 122 -11.22 4.70 16.02
CA PRO A 122 -11.90 4.67 17.32
C PRO A 122 -12.72 3.41 17.60
N LYS A 123 -12.96 2.55 16.60
CA LYS A 123 -13.79 1.34 16.73
C LYS A 123 -12.98 0.04 16.90
N GLN A 124 -11.70 -0.05 16.53
CA GLN A 124 -10.97 -1.34 16.55
C GLN A 124 -9.42 -1.22 16.69
N GLY A 125 -8.88 -0.89 17.87
CA GLY A 125 -7.55 -1.44 18.25
C GLY A 125 -6.51 -0.48 18.86
N ASP A 126 -6.06 -0.87 20.06
CA ASP A 126 -4.76 -0.67 20.75
C ASP A 126 -4.04 0.68 20.85
N LEU A 127 -4.31 1.68 20.01
CA LEU A 127 -3.58 2.97 20.02
C LEU A 127 -4.46 4.16 20.41
N LYS A 128 -5.44 3.93 21.28
CA LYS A 128 -6.16 4.99 21.98
C LYS A 128 -5.26 5.59 23.08
N VAL A 129 -4.21 6.31 22.66
CA VAL A 129 -3.46 7.23 23.54
C VAL A 129 -4.42 8.36 23.89
N ARG A 130 -4.51 8.72 25.18
CA ARG A 130 -5.45 9.74 25.67
C ARG A 130 -5.34 11.05 24.88
N ASP A 131 -4.14 11.39 24.43
CA ASP A 131 -3.89 12.56 23.59
C ASP A 131 -3.07 12.24 22.33
N LYS A 132 -3.72 11.70 21.30
CA LYS A 132 -3.11 11.59 19.95
C LYS A 132 -2.58 12.95 19.45
N SER A 133 -3.26 14.04 19.81
CA SER A 133 -2.88 15.43 19.49
C SER A 133 -1.60 15.90 20.20
N THR A 134 -1.31 15.40 21.40
CA THR A 134 -0.09 15.78 22.15
C THR A 134 1.18 15.36 21.43
N TYR A 135 1.10 14.34 20.58
CA TYR A 135 2.22 13.88 19.76
C TYR A 135 2.09 14.29 18.28
N GLY A 136 1.09 15.12 17.94
CA GLY A 136 0.85 15.54 16.56
C GLY A 136 0.32 14.44 15.64
N PHE A 137 -0.11 13.30 16.18
CA PHE A 137 -0.60 12.19 15.38
C PHE A 137 -2.01 12.49 14.86
N ARG A 138 -2.10 12.71 13.54
CA ARG A 138 -3.34 13.04 12.81
C ARG A 138 -3.68 11.93 11.80
N PRO A 139 -4.10 10.74 12.27
CA PRO A 139 -4.42 9.61 11.38
C PRO A 139 -5.57 9.94 10.42
N ASP A 140 -6.49 10.80 10.85
CA ASP A 140 -7.56 11.39 10.06
C ASP A 140 -7.05 12.13 8.82
N VAL A 141 -5.98 12.92 8.95
CA VAL A 141 -5.37 13.64 7.83
C VAL A 141 -4.60 12.68 6.92
N LEU A 142 -3.88 11.71 7.49
CA LEU A 142 -3.15 10.70 6.70
C LEU A 142 -4.10 9.87 5.84
N VAL A 143 -5.20 9.38 6.39
CA VAL A 143 -6.22 8.64 5.62
C VAL A 143 -6.75 9.51 4.49
N LEU A 144 -7.04 10.79 4.75
CA LEU A 144 -7.52 11.71 3.73
C LEU A 144 -6.50 11.90 2.59
N GLU A 145 -5.22 12.04 2.90
CA GLU A 145 -4.16 12.18 1.87
C GLU A 145 -3.96 10.89 1.08
N ILE A 146 -4.02 9.73 1.72
CA ILE A 146 -3.94 8.44 1.05
C ILE A 146 -5.13 8.24 0.13
N CYS A 147 -6.36 8.52 0.59
CA CYS A 147 -7.56 8.44 -0.25
C CYS A 147 -7.48 9.36 -1.48
N LYS A 148 -6.84 10.53 -1.38
CA LYS A 148 -6.56 11.38 -2.55
C LYS A 148 -5.61 10.72 -3.55
N ILE A 149 -4.62 9.94 -3.09
CA ILE A 149 -3.74 9.15 -3.96
C ILE A 149 -4.54 8.07 -4.69
N TYR A 150 -5.42 7.34 -3.99
CA TYR A 150 -6.33 6.37 -4.63
C TYR A 150 -7.23 7.01 -5.68
N ILE A 151 -7.77 8.20 -5.41
CA ILE A 151 -8.57 8.95 -6.40
C ILE A 151 -7.71 9.35 -7.60
N ALA A 152 -6.51 9.89 -7.37
CA ALA A 152 -5.64 10.34 -8.45
C ALA A 152 -5.16 9.19 -9.38
N LEU A 153 -5.02 7.98 -8.83
CA LEU A 153 -4.54 6.82 -9.59
C LEU A 153 -5.66 5.88 -10.05
N GLY A 154 -6.80 5.85 -9.37
CA GLY A 154 -7.83 4.83 -9.57
C GLY A 154 -9.04 5.29 -10.39
N LEU A 155 -9.25 6.60 -10.55
CA LEU A 155 -10.35 7.14 -11.35
C LEU A 155 -9.93 7.34 -12.81
N ASP A 156 -10.77 6.87 -13.72
CA ASP A 156 -10.59 7.02 -15.17
C ASP A 156 -11.02 8.45 -15.58
N THR A 157 -10.12 9.43 -15.45
CA THR A 157 -10.41 10.83 -15.82
C THR A 157 -10.04 11.19 -17.28
N GLY A 158 -9.52 10.23 -18.06
CA GLY A 158 -9.23 10.39 -19.49
C GLY A 158 -8.71 9.11 -20.16
N THR A 159 -8.60 9.10 -21.49
CA THR A 159 -8.20 7.91 -22.28
C THR A 159 -6.78 7.43 -21.97
N ASP A 160 -5.82 8.34 -21.79
CA ASP A 160 -4.42 7.99 -21.46
C ASP A 160 -4.24 7.53 -20.00
N GLN A 161 -5.21 7.87 -19.13
CA GLN A 161 -5.21 7.49 -17.71
C GLN A 161 -5.97 6.20 -17.44
N GLN A 162 -6.66 5.66 -18.44
CA GLN A 162 -7.46 4.45 -18.28
C GLN A 162 -6.57 3.21 -18.10
N GLU A 163 -5.45 3.14 -18.82
CA GLU A 163 -4.48 2.04 -18.67
C GLU A 163 -3.72 2.12 -17.34
N THR A 164 -3.31 3.33 -16.93
CA THR A 164 -2.62 3.54 -15.66
C THR A 164 -3.54 3.21 -14.48
N ALA A 165 -4.80 3.61 -14.56
CA ALA A 165 -5.78 3.33 -13.52
C ALA A 165 -6.17 1.86 -13.46
N ALA A 166 -6.30 1.17 -14.60
CA ALA A 166 -6.50 -0.27 -14.62
C ALA A 166 -5.31 -1.02 -13.98
N ALA A 167 -4.07 -0.65 -14.32
CA ALA A 167 -2.87 -1.24 -13.72
C ALA A 167 -2.84 -1.05 -12.19
N PHE A 168 -3.17 0.15 -11.71
CA PHE A 168 -3.25 0.43 -10.28
C PHE A 168 -4.36 -0.37 -9.59
N ARG A 169 -5.56 -0.44 -10.19
CA ARG A 169 -6.69 -1.20 -9.63
C ARG A 169 -6.34 -2.68 -9.46
N ARG A 170 -5.73 -3.30 -10.47
CA ARG A 170 -5.27 -4.70 -10.40
C ARG A 170 -4.25 -4.91 -9.28
N ALA A 171 -3.25 -4.03 -9.19
CA ALA A 171 -2.21 -4.12 -8.16
C ALA A 171 -2.80 -3.99 -6.74
N VAL A 172 -3.77 -3.10 -6.54
CA VAL A 172 -4.46 -2.91 -5.26
C VAL A 172 -5.23 -4.16 -4.85
N VAL A 173 -5.93 -4.77 -5.80
CA VAL A 173 -6.83 -5.92 -5.59
C VAL A 173 -6.07 -7.23 -5.42
N ASN A 174 -4.89 -7.34 -6.04
CA ASN A 174 -4.00 -8.50 -5.96
C ASN A 174 -3.17 -8.54 -4.66
N ASP A 175 -3.17 -7.46 -3.87
CA ASP A 175 -2.52 -7.46 -2.56
C ASP A 175 -3.29 -8.31 -1.53
N GLY A 176 -2.98 -9.60 -1.49
CA GLY A 176 -3.58 -10.54 -0.54
C GLY A 176 -3.24 -10.30 0.94
N ARG A 177 -2.36 -9.35 1.28
CA ARG A 177 -1.94 -9.11 2.67
C ARG A 177 -2.77 -8.04 3.36
N SER A 178 -3.02 -6.93 2.69
CA SER A 178 -3.64 -5.75 3.30
C SER A 178 -5.01 -5.42 2.72
N TYR A 179 -5.27 -5.77 1.46
CA TYR A 179 -6.56 -5.51 0.84
C TYR A 179 -7.64 -6.42 1.44
N THR A 180 -8.73 -5.81 1.88
CA THR A 180 -9.96 -6.49 2.30
C THR A 180 -11.15 -5.72 1.76
N THR A 181 -12.26 -6.39 1.48
CA THR A 181 -13.49 -5.75 0.98
C THR A 181 -13.96 -4.62 1.90
N ASP A 182 -13.80 -4.81 3.21
CA ASP A 182 -14.25 -3.88 4.24
C ASP A 182 -13.30 -2.68 4.43
N LEU A 183 -12.05 -2.76 3.95
CA LEU A 183 -11.05 -1.71 4.12
C LEU A 183 -11.54 -0.37 3.56
N LEU A 184 -12.13 -0.43 2.36
CA LEU A 184 -12.61 0.73 1.63
C LEU A 184 -13.83 1.36 2.32
N ASP A 185 -14.73 0.54 2.87
CA ASP A 185 -15.89 1.01 3.61
C ASP A 185 -15.50 1.68 4.92
N GLN A 186 -14.50 1.14 5.62
CA GLN A 186 -13.98 1.77 6.82
C GLN A 186 -13.26 3.09 6.51
N ALA A 187 -12.53 3.18 5.41
CA ALA A 187 -11.94 4.43 4.94
C ALA A 187 -13.02 5.48 4.58
N LEU A 188 -14.12 5.07 3.93
CA LEU A 188 -15.28 5.93 3.65
C LEU A 188 -15.91 6.49 4.93
N VAL A 189 -16.03 5.69 6.00
CA VAL A 189 -16.53 6.17 7.30
C VAL A 189 -15.64 7.27 7.87
N VAL A 190 -14.31 7.14 7.74
CA VAL A 190 -13.37 8.17 8.19
C VAL A 190 -13.47 9.42 7.31
N LEU A 191 -13.51 9.26 5.99
CA LEU A 191 -13.66 10.36 5.03
C LEU A 191 -14.94 11.17 5.27
N ASN A 192 -16.09 10.52 5.46
CA ASN A 192 -17.36 11.19 5.71
C ASN A 192 -17.37 12.00 7.01
N ARG A 193 -16.53 11.63 7.98
CA ARG A 193 -16.40 12.37 9.25
C ARG A 193 -15.43 13.55 9.15
N VAL A 194 -14.38 13.44 8.35
CA VAL A 194 -13.23 14.38 8.32
C VAL A 194 -13.30 15.34 7.14
N SER A 195 -13.90 14.93 6.02
CA SER A 195 -13.99 15.75 4.82
C SER A 195 -15.01 16.88 5.00
N ASN A 196 -14.59 18.11 4.70
CA ASN A 196 -15.47 19.27 4.64
C ASN A 196 -16.24 19.37 3.31
N SER A 197 -15.82 18.63 2.27
CA SER A 197 -16.46 18.60 0.96
C SER A 197 -17.14 17.26 0.70
N SER A 198 -18.31 17.29 0.03
CA SER A 198 -19.03 16.07 -0.35
C SER A 198 -18.37 15.30 -1.49
N ASP A 199 -17.44 15.94 -2.20
CA ASP A 199 -16.92 15.40 -3.46
C ASP A 199 -15.83 14.36 -3.22
N LEU A 200 -15.02 14.53 -2.16
CA LEU A 200 -13.95 13.59 -1.85
C LEU A 200 -14.49 12.19 -1.48
N PRO A 201 -15.48 12.04 -0.56
CA PRO A 201 -16.07 10.74 -0.29
C PRO A 201 -16.75 10.12 -1.51
N LYS A 202 -17.48 10.90 -2.31
CA LYS A 202 -18.13 10.43 -3.54
C LYS A 202 -17.13 9.90 -4.56
N ASN A 203 -16.05 10.64 -4.81
CA ASN A 203 -15.00 10.21 -5.74
C ASN A 203 -14.28 8.96 -5.22
N PHE A 204 -14.04 8.86 -3.91
CA PHE A 204 -13.45 7.66 -3.33
C PHE A 204 -14.41 6.46 -3.42
N GLU A 205 -15.72 6.66 -3.29
CA GLU A 205 -16.73 5.62 -3.47
C GLU A 205 -16.74 5.09 -4.91
N LEU A 206 -16.56 5.96 -5.91
CA LEU A 206 -16.40 5.55 -7.31
C LEU A 206 -15.16 4.67 -7.50
N VAL A 207 -14.01 5.06 -6.92
CA VAL A 207 -12.79 4.22 -6.93
C VAL A 207 -13.06 2.88 -6.25
N ALA A 208 -13.73 2.89 -5.09
CA ALA A 208 -14.01 1.68 -4.34
C ALA A 208 -14.89 0.71 -5.12
N ASN A 209 -15.90 1.21 -5.83
CA ASN A 209 -16.74 0.40 -6.71
C ASN A 209 -15.94 -0.18 -7.88
N ALA A 210 -15.05 0.62 -8.50
CA ALA A 210 -14.18 0.14 -9.56
C ALA A 210 -13.21 -0.96 -9.06
N LEU A 211 -12.65 -0.82 -7.86
CA LEU A 211 -11.79 -1.84 -7.24
C LEU A 211 -12.57 -3.13 -6.94
N ARG A 212 -13.81 -3.03 -6.45
CA ARG A 212 -14.65 -4.21 -6.22
C ARG A 212 -14.98 -4.93 -7.52
N ALA A 213 -15.30 -4.18 -8.58
CA ALA A 213 -15.53 -4.75 -9.91
C ALA A 213 -14.29 -5.48 -10.44
N GLU A 214 -13.10 -4.88 -10.30
CA GLU A 214 -11.83 -5.52 -10.68
C GLU A 214 -11.56 -6.79 -9.85
N LYS A 215 -11.93 -6.81 -8.56
CA LYS A 215 -11.80 -8.03 -7.73
C LYS A 215 -12.70 -9.15 -8.20
N VAL A 216 -13.95 -8.84 -8.55
CA VAL A 216 -14.88 -9.83 -9.09
C VAL A 216 -14.37 -10.36 -10.43
N ALA A 217 -13.96 -9.48 -11.34
CA ALA A 217 -13.38 -9.88 -12.62
C ALA A 217 -12.13 -10.77 -12.45
N ALA A 218 -11.23 -10.42 -11.53
CA ALA A 218 -10.05 -11.23 -11.25
C ALA A 218 -10.40 -12.61 -10.65
N MET A 219 -11.47 -12.71 -9.85
CA MET A 219 -11.95 -13.98 -9.31
C MET A 219 -12.64 -14.83 -10.38
N ASP A 220 -13.39 -14.21 -11.28
CA ASP A 220 -14.01 -14.89 -12.43
C ASP A 220 -12.92 -15.41 -13.38
N ASP A 221 -11.90 -14.61 -13.67
CA ASP A 221 -10.73 -15.03 -14.46
C ASP A 221 -9.99 -16.22 -13.79
N GLU A 222 -9.81 -16.19 -12.46
CA GLU A 222 -9.21 -17.31 -11.71
C GLU A 222 -10.10 -18.57 -11.76
N ALA A 223 -11.42 -18.43 -11.69
CA ALA A 223 -12.35 -19.55 -11.78
C ALA A 223 -12.37 -20.17 -13.19
N ASP A 224 -12.33 -19.34 -14.24
CA ASP A 224 -12.21 -19.79 -15.63
C ASP A 224 -10.87 -20.51 -15.88
N VAL A 225 -9.80 -20.13 -15.16
CA VAL A 225 -8.50 -20.81 -15.21
C VAL A 225 -8.56 -22.20 -14.60
N ASP A 226 -9.30 -22.38 -13.50
CA ASP A 226 -9.49 -23.68 -12.85
C ASP A 226 -10.37 -24.65 -13.69
N ASP A 227 -11.28 -24.11 -14.50
CA ASP A 227 -12.12 -24.88 -15.44
C ASP A 227 -11.45 -25.08 -16.83
N ALA A 228 -10.22 -24.62 -17.02
CA ALA A 228 -9.51 -24.73 -18.29
C ALA A 228 -9.24 -26.20 -18.66
N PRO A 229 -9.47 -26.62 -19.92
CA PRO A 229 -9.18 -27.99 -20.34
C PRO A 229 -7.71 -28.36 -20.10
N ASP A 230 -7.47 -29.59 -19.61
CA ASP A 230 -6.13 -30.12 -19.27
C ASP A 230 -5.08 -29.94 -20.39
N GLU A 231 -5.52 -29.86 -21.65
CA GLU A 231 -4.66 -29.66 -22.82
C GLU A 231 -3.96 -28.29 -22.87
N PHE A 232 -4.53 -27.28 -22.21
CA PHE A 232 -3.98 -25.91 -22.13
C PHE A 232 -3.24 -25.64 -20.81
N CYS A 233 -3.31 -26.57 -19.86
CA CYS A 233 -2.63 -26.50 -18.59
C CYS A 233 -1.23 -27.12 -18.67
N ASP A 234 -0.25 -26.49 -18.04
CA ASP A 234 1.10 -27.02 -17.94
C ASP A 234 1.07 -28.33 -17.15
N PRO A 235 1.54 -29.46 -17.70
CA PRO A 235 1.41 -30.77 -17.07
C PRO A 235 2.30 -30.95 -15.82
N ILE A 236 3.15 -29.97 -15.48
CA ILE A 236 4.03 -29.97 -14.31
C ILE A 236 3.52 -28.96 -13.27
N MET A 237 3.14 -27.75 -13.67
CA MET A 237 2.70 -26.68 -12.76
C MET A 237 1.19 -26.65 -12.52
N GLY A 238 0.38 -27.28 -13.40
CA GLY A 238 -1.08 -27.28 -13.32
C GLY A 238 -1.74 -25.93 -13.64
N SER A 239 -0.96 -24.94 -14.09
CA SER A 239 -1.44 -23.61 -14.47
C SER A 239 -1.54 -23.48 -16.00
N ILE A 240 -2.41 -22.62 -16.52
CA ILE A 240 -2.47 -22.32 -17.96
C ILE A 240 -1.09 -21.94 -18.52
N MET A 241 -0.72 -22.57 -19.65
CA MET A 241 0.52 -22.28 -20.37
C MET A 241 0.44 -20.90 -21.05
N GLN A 242 1.37 -19.99 -20.76
CA GLN A 242 1.45 -18.67 -21.41
C GLN A 242 2.31 -18.71 -22.67
N ASP A 243 3.38 -19.51 -22.67
CA ASP A 243 4.28 -19.69 -23.80
C ASP A 243 4.56 -21.20 -23.98
N PRO A 244 3.60 -21.94 -24.57
CA PRO A 244 3.69 -23.38 -24.74
C PRO A 244 4.82 -23.77 -25.71
N VAL A 245 5.73 -24.61 -25.25
CA VAL A 245 6.85 -25.17 -26.03
C VAL A 245 6.78 -26.69 -26.05
N ARG A 246 7.07 -27.27 -27.22
CA ARG A 246 7.07 -28.72 -27.40
C ARG A 246 8.45 -29.30 -27.09
N LEU A 247 8.49 -30.30 -26.22
CA LEU A 247 9.73 -31.01 -25.88
C LEU A 247 10.09 -32.01 -26.98
N PRO A 248 11.36 -32.03 -27.46
CA PRO A 248 11.76 -32.86 -28.60
C PRO A 248 11.80 -34.36 -28.27
N THR A 249 12.02 -34.75 -27.02
CA THR A 249 12.13 -36.15 -26.59
C THR A 249 10.81 -36.78 -26.18
N SER A 250 9.95 -36.05 -25.46
CA SER A 250 8.67 -36.55 -24.96
C SER A 250 7.47 -36.15 -25.81
N ASN A 251 7.64 -35.24 -26.77
CA ASN A 251 6.58 -34.61 -27.56
C ASN A 251 5.47 -33.91 -26.75
N LYS A 252 5.63 -33.79 -25.42
CA LYS A 252 4.71 -33.07 -24.55
C LYS A 252 4.88 -31.56 -24.74
N VAL A 253 3.77 -30.84 -24.64
CA VAL A 253 3.73 -29.37 -24.62
C VAL A 253 3.77 -28.94 -23.16
N VAL A 254 4.67 -28.02 -22.82
CA VAL A 254 4.88 -27.48 -21.48
C VAL A 254 5.13 -25.97 -21.58
N ASP A 255 4.94 -25.20 -20.52
CA ASP A 255 5.27 -23.78 -20.54
C ASP A 255 6.78 -23.56 -20.55
N ARG A 256 7.25 -22.57 -21.32
CA ARG A 256 8.68 -22.23 -21.42
C ARG A 256 9.28 -21.94 -20.04
N LYS A 257 8.61 -21.18 -19.17
CA LYS A 257 9.14 -20.84 -17.84
C LYS A 257 9.32 -22.10 -16.98
N THR A 258 8.41 -23.05 -17.11
CA THR A 258 8.44 -24.33 -16.40
C THR A 258 9.65 -25.17 -16.80
N ILE A 259 9.87 -25.38 -18.10
CA ILE A 259 11.00 -26.19 -18.57
C ILE A 259 12.34 -25.50 -18.29
N TYR A 260 12.43 -24.18 -18.40
CA TYR A 260 13.64 -23.44 -18.03
C TYR A 260 14.00 -23.69 -16.57
N ARG A 261 13.04 -23.62 -15.65
CA ARG A 261 13.25 -23.91 -14.22
C ARG A 261 13.69 -25.37 -13.99
N HIS A 262 13.16 -26.31 -14.77
CA HIS A 262 13.52 -27.72 -14.65
C HIS A 262 14.94 -28.03 -15.17
N LEU A 263 15.35 -27.37 -16.27
CA LEU A 263 16.68 -27.53 -16.87
C LEU A 263 17.81 -26.78 -16.14
N LEU A 264 17.46 -25.75 -15.36
CA LEU A 264 18.41 -24.93 -14.58
C LEU A 264 18.63 -25.44 -13.14
N ARG A 265 18.16 -26.65 -12.83
CA ARG A 265 18.49 -27.35 -11.57
C ARG A 265 19.72 -28.22 -11.72
#